data_AF-M5U793-F1
#
_entry.id   AF-M5U793-F1
#
_cell.length_a   1.000
_cell.length_b   1.000
_cell.length_c   1.000
_cell.angle_alpha   90.00
_cell.angle_beta   90.00
_cell.angle_gamma   90.00
#
_symmetry.space_group_name_H-M   'P 1'
#
loop_
_entity.id
_entity.type
_entity.pdbx_description
1 polymer ?
#
loop_
_entity_poly.entity_id
_entity_poly.type
_entity_poly.pdbx_seq_one_letter_code
_entity_poly.pdbx_strand_id
1 'polypeptide(L)'
;MRTRKIQPTRTLLLSSAMALLSVLAVNATYGFDPNYDSDGDQSAIRFVSEDRSVCIRSDFPGGRVNRCVQIGPNEFDLLIRPEQQPINDSAWYAFQVRATRPCELTIRLRYDGGTHRYAPLISRDGETWFPADRLVTAVHPFGKQAVLQVRVDSEPLWVSARQLLTNHTVDEWIEKIAKRDYVDDDVIGFSVENRPIRRLTISESRSPATIFLMARQHPTEITGMIGLMRFVEAISAQTDRASKFRKQFTTIVVPTANPDGVARGHWRCNASGVDLNRDWKHFTQPETQALRRELLSYRTAGRRSLYLFLDFHSTYEDVFYTAEDVDQAFPPNFTSAWLGALQRRFAWYNVNHDASHNSNRTTSKAWVRDTLDVAAVTYEFGDTTKPNEIAELANGSADEMMRLLVQRRTDHLQQQQQLVSTQPAPAQ
;
A
#
# COMPACT_ATOMS: atom_id res chain seq x y z
N MET A 1 -79.90 21.41 36.57
CA MET A 1 -80.82 21.42 35.42
C MET A 1 -80.22 22.32 34.34
N ARG A 2 -80.05 21.80 33.09
CA ARG A 2 -80.00 22.47 31.76
C ARG A 2 -79.21 23.81 31.66
N THR A 3 -78.28 24.03 30.73
CA THR A 3 -78.36 23.86 29.27
C THR A 3 -76.98 24.02 28.59
N ARG A 4 -76.85 23.42 27.40
CA ARG A 4 -75.71 23.44 26.46
C ARG A 4 -75.48 24.79 25.75
N LYS A 5 -74.24 24.93 25.22
CA LYS A 5 -73.78 25.40 23.88
C LYS A 5 -72.80 26.59 23.95
N ILE A 6 -71.76 26.79 23.13
CA ILE A 6 -71.01 26.08 22.08
C ILE A 6 -69.75 26.96 21.79
N GLN A 7 -68.57 26.33 21.64
CA GLN A 7 -67.33 26.72 20.89
C GLN A 7 -66.55 28.02 21.21
N PRO A 8 -65.20 28.08 21.00
CA PRO A 8 -64.51 27.61 19.78
C PRO A 8 -63.10 26.97 19.86
N THR A 9 -62.80 26.27 18.76
CA THR A 9 -61.52 26.17 18.02
C THR A 9 -60.28 25.46 18.57
N ARG A 10 -59.72 24.70 17.61
CA ARG A 10 -58.32 24.28 17.40
C ARG A 10 -57.88 22.94 18.00
N THR A 11 -58.10 21.94 17.16
CA THR A 11 -57.44 20.64 17.02
C THR A 11 -55.94 20.70 17.30
N LEU A 12 -55.50 19.94 18.30
CA LEU A 12 -54.11 19.56 18.54
C LEU A 12 -54.12 18.06 18.81
N LEU A 13 -53.81 17.28 17.78
CA LEU A 13 -53.49 15.86 17.90
C LEU A 13 -52.06 15.70 17.43
N LEU A 14 -51.15 15.60 18.40
CA LEU A 14 -49.86 14.96 18.20
C LEU A 14 -50.13 13.48 17.97
N SER A 15 -50.04 13.03 16.72
CA SER A 15 -49.81 11.62 16.41
C SER A 15 -48.32 11.45 16.11
N SER A 16 -47.63 10.88 17.08
CA SER A 16 -46.28 10.35 17.02
C SER A 16 -46.16 9.30 15.91
N ALA A 17 -45.56 9.69 14.77
CA ALA A 17 -45.03 8.74 13.81
C ALA A 17 -43.61 8.37 14.24
N MET A 18 -43.50 7.32 15.06
CA MET A 18 -42.24 6.60 15.23
C MET A 18 -41.90 5.93 13.89
N ALA A 19 -41.00 6.53 13.13
CA ALA A 19 -40.33 5.84 12.04
C ALA A 19 -39.45 4.74 12.67
N LEU A 20 -39.95 3.51 12.68
CA LEU A 20 -39.12 2.34 12.88
C LEU A 20 -38.11 2.31 11.72
N LEU A 21 -36.86 2.69 12.01
CA LEU A 21 -35.73 2.22 11.22
C LEU A 21 -35.66 0.70 11.38
N SER A 22 -36.23 -0.01 10.41
CA SER A 22 -35.86 -1.40 10.16
C SER A 22 -34.40 -1.39 9.69
N VAL A 23 -33.48 -1.49 10.64
CA VAL A 23 -32.12 -1.96 10.36
C VAL A 23 -32.28 -3.38 9.85
N LEU A 24 -32.21 -3.54 8.52
CA LEU A 24 -31.89 -4.83 7.91
C LEU A 24 -30.48 -5.17 8.38
N ALA A 25 -30.38 -5.77 9.57
CA ALA A 25 -29.26 -6.61 9.91
C ALA A 25 -29.25 -7.71 8.85
N VAL A 26 -28.37 -7.59 7.87
CA VAL A 26 -27.96 -8.71 7.04
C VAL A 26 -27.27 -9.67 7.99
N ASN A 27 -28.06 -10.50 8.66
CA ASN A 27 -27.58 -11.74 9.26
C ASN A 27 -27.20 -12.64 8.07
N ALA A 28 -26.02 -12.37 7.50
CA ALA A 28 -25.31 -13.36 6.71
C ALA A 28 -24.97 -14.49 7.68
N THR A 29 -25.89 -15.44 7.81
CA THR A 29 -25.57 -16.76 8.30
C THR A 29 -24.56 -17.32 7.32
N TYR A 30 -23.27 -17.19 7.65
CA TYR A 30 -22.19 -17.86 6.94
C TYR A 30 -22.35 -19.35 7.19
N GLY A 31 -23.29 -19.96 6.46
CA GLY A 31 -23.47 -21.40 6.38
C GLY A 31 -22.15 -22.00 5.96
N PHE A 32 -21.67 -22.95 6.77
CA PHE A 32 -20.51 -23.75 6.44
C PHE A 32 -20.79 -24.52 5.15
N ASP A 33 -20.06 -24.23 4.09
CA ASP A 33 -19.98 -25.11 2.94
C ASP A 33 -18.77 -26.05 3.12
N PRO A 34 -18.99 -27.32 3.47
CA PRO A 34 -17.91 -28.29 3.69
C PRO A 34 -17.27 -28.79 2.39
N ASN A 35 -17.76 -28.38 1.22
CA ASN A 35 -17.33 -28.90 -0.09
C ASN A 35 -16.60 -27.85 -0.96
N TYR A 36 -16.10 -26.75 -0.38
CA TYR A 36 -15.29 -25.79 -1.14
C TYR A 36 -13.87 -26.34 -1.35
N ASP A 37 -13.70 -27.08 -2.45
CA ASP A 37 -12.39 -27.46 -2.99
C ASP A 37 -12.11 -26.58 -4.22
N SER A 38 -11.16 -25.65 -4.12
CA SER A 38 -10.82 -24.74 -5.22
C SER A 38 -9.81 -25.38 -6.16
N ASP A 39 -10.27 -26.34 -6.97
CA ASP A 39 -9.47 -27.03 -8.00
C ASP A 39 -8.87 -26.09 -9.09
N GLY A 40 -9.21 -24.79 -9.08
CA GLY A 40 -8.67 -23.80 -10.02
C GLY A 40 -7.74 -22.74 -9.41
N ASP A 41 -7.80 -22.52 -8.10
CA ASP A 41 -6.99 -21.50 -7.41
C ASP A 41 -6.65 -22.00 -6.01
N GLN A 42 -5.49 -22.65 -5.88
CA GLN A 42 -4.96 -23.16 -4.62
C GLN A 42 -4.50 -22.04 -3.66
N SER A 43 -4.99 -20.80 -3.79
CA SER A 43 -4.57 -19.68 -2.94
C SER A 43 -5.43 -19.49 -1.67
N ALA A 44 -6.64 -20.05 -1.63
CA ALA A 44 -7.57 -19.90 -0.52
C ALA A 44 -8.20 -21.22 -0.08
N ILE A 45 -8.63 -21.29 1.18
CA ILE A 45 -9.29 -22.47 1.78
C ILE A 45 -10.54 -22.08 2.55
N ARG A 46 -11.46 -23.05 2.70
CA ARG A 46 -12.47 -23.11 3.76
C ARG A 46 -12.41 -24.49 4.40
N PHE A 47 -11.70 -24.61 5.50
CA PHE A 47 -11.52 -25.84 6.24
C PHE A 47 -12.45 -25.90 7.45
N VAL A 48 -13.04 -27.07 7.70
CA VAL A 48 -13.84 -27.38 8.90
C VAL A 48 -13.30 -28.68 9.50
N SER A 49 -13.08 -28.69 10.83
CA SER A 49 -12.59 -29.89 11.53
C SER A 49 -13.59 -31.05 11.46
N GLU A 50 -13.09 -32.27 11.68
CA GLU A 50 -13.90 -33.51 11.64
C GLU A 50 -15.12 -33.47 12.57
N ASP A 51 -14.95 -32.91 13.77
CA ASP A 51 -16.00 -32.72 14.78
C ASP A 51 -16.82 -31.44 14.56
N ARG A 52 -16.53 -30.69 13.49
CA ARG A 52 -17.14 -29.40 13.14
C ARG A 52 -17.01 -28.32 14.21
N SER A 53 -16.03 -28.44 15.10
CA SER A 53 -15.82 -27.48 16.18
C SER A 53 -14.91 -26.31 15.77
N VAL A 54 -14.06 -26.46 14.75
CA VAL A 54 -13.10 -25.44 14.30
C VAL A 54 -13.30 -25.12 12.81
N CYS A 55 -13.16 -23.85 12.46
CA CYS A 55 -13.14 -23.35 11.09
C CYS A 55 -11.85 -22.57 10.84
N ILE A 56 -11.16 -22.85 9.73
CA ILE A 56 -10.02 -22.07 9.26
C ILE A 56 -10.27 -21.69 7.80
N ARG A 57 -10.22 -20.41 7.47
CA ARG A 57 -10.49 -19.94 6.12
C ARG A 57 -9.55 -18.82 5.67
N SER A 58 -9.34 -18.69 4.38
CA SER A 58 -8.53 -17.62 3.77
C SER A 58 -9.17 -17.05 2.50
N ASP A 59 -10.42 -17.38 2.22
CA ASP A 59 -11.19 -16.88 1.07
C ASP A 59 -11.78 -15.49 1.33
N PHE A 60 -10.89 -14.53 1.55
CA PHE A 60 -11.19 -13.10 1.68
C PHE A 60 -10.07 -12.29 1.00
N PRO A 61 -10.30 -11.00 0.64
CA PRO A 61 -9.28 -10.20 -0.04
C PRO A 61 -7.96 -10.14 0.74
N GLY A 62 -6.86 -10.53 0.10
CA GLY A 62 -5.53 -10.62 0.72
C GLY A 62 -5.31 -11.86 1.60
N GLY A 63 -6.33 -12.69 1.79
CA GLY A 63 -6.23 -13.99 2.44
C GLY A 63 -5.37 -14.95 1.61
N ARG A 64 -4.55 -15.76 2.29
CA ARG A 64 -3.77 -16.81 1.64
C ARG A 64 -3.40 -17.93 2.60
N VAL A 65 -3.86 -19.12 2.25
CA VAL A 65 -3.38 -20.42 2.75
C VAL A 65 -3.68 -21.41 1.64
N ASN A 66 -2.70 -22.25 1.27
CA ASN A 66 -2.84 -23.13 0.12
C ASN A 66 -3.48 -24.48 0.45
N ARG A 67 -3.34 -24.93 1.69
CA ARG A 67 -3.98 -26.15 2.19
C ARG A 67 -4.05 -26.13 3.71
N CYS A 68 -5.12 -26.67 4.27
CA CYS A 68 -5.22 -26.98 5.70
C CYS A 68 -5.48 -28.46 5.89
N VAL A 69 -4.74 -29.09 6.80
CA VAL A 69 -4.93 -30.49 7.20
C VAL A 69 -5.06 -30.56 8.71
N GLN A 70 -6.12 -31.21 9.21
CA GLN A 70 -6.20 -31.57 10.62
C GLN A 70 -5.28 -32.78 10.87
N ILE A 71 -4.37 -32.63 11.83
CA ILE A 71 -3.35 -33.63 12.17
C ILE A 71 -3.48 -34.13 13.62
N GLY A 72 -4.46 -33.60 14.35
CA GLY A 72 -4.87 -33.99 15.68
C GLY A 72 -6.15 -33.24 16.08
N PRO A 73 -6.75 -33.52 17.26
CA PRO A 73 -8.02 -32.92 17.66
C PRO A 73 -8.01 -31.38 17.64
N ASN A 74 -6.93 -30.76 18.13
CA ASN A 74 -6.72 -29.31 18.13
C ASN A 74 -5.43 -28.91 17.38
N GLU A 75 -4.99 -29.74 16.43
CA GLU A 75 -3.75 -29.54 15.70
C GLU A 75 -4.00 -29.45 14.19
N PHE A 76 -3.54 -28.35 13.60
CA PHE A 76 -3.75 -28.05 12.18
C PHE A 76 -2.43 -27.71 11.51
N ASP A 77 -2.26 -28.20 10.29
CA ASP A 77 -1.12 -27.92 9.44
C ASP A 77 -1.57 -27.10 8.23
N LEU A 78 -1.02 -25.89 8.10
CA LEU A 78 -1.30 -24.95 7.03
C LEU A 78 -0.09 -24.87 6.08
N LEU A 79 -0.32 -25.20 4.82
CA LEU A 79 0.68 -25.09 3.77
C LEU A 79 0.65 -23.68 3.15
N ILE A 80 1.81 -23.04 3.11
CA ILE A 80 2.03 -21.70 2.58
C ILE A 80 2.99 -21.81 1.39
N ARG A 81 2.50 -21.43 0.20
CA ARG A 81 3.20 -21.49 -1.09
C ARG A 81 3.11 -20.16 -1.84
N PRO A 82 4.12 -19.82 -2.66
CA PRO A 82 4.01 -18.71 -3.59
C PRO A 82 3.05 -19.05 -4.73
N GLU A 83 2.65 -18.02 -5.46
CA GLU A 83 1.90 -18.15 -6.71
C GLU A 83 2.72 -18.82 -7.83
N GLN A 84 4.05 -18.73 -7.75
CA GLN A 84 4.97 -19.43 -8.67
C GLN A 84 6.36 -19.57 -8.08
N GLN A 85 7.20 -20.39 -8.73
CA GLN A 85 8.62 -20.52 -8.40
C GLN A 85 9.49 -20.52 -9.68
N PRO A 86 10.75 -20.05 -9.62
CA PRO A 86 11.42 -19.43 -8.47
C PRO A 86 10.87 -18.02 -8.18
N ILE A 87 10.99 -17.59 -6.92
CA ILE A 87 10.46 -16.30 -6.45
C ILE A 87 11.34 -15.79 -5.30
N ASN A 88 11.38 -14.46 -5.09
CA ASN A 88 11.98 -13.93 -3.88
C ASN A 88 11.12 -14.30 -2.66
N ASP A 89 11.77 -14.66 -1.56
CA ASP A 89 11.11 -15.13 -0.35
C ASP A 89 10.36 -14.00 0.37
N SER A 90 9.06 -13.92 0.12
CA SER A 90 8.11 -13.01 0.76
C SER A 90 6.90 -13.80 1.26
N ALA A 91 7.16 -14.87 2.03
CA ALA A 91 6.16 -15.86 2.39
C ALA A 91 4.92 -15.30 3.12
N TRP A 92 3.90 -14.96 2.34
CA TRP A 92 2.66 -14.38 2.82
C TRP A 92 1.68 -15.44 3.28
N TYR A 93 1.07 -15.20 4.43
CA TYR A 93 -0.08 -15.94 4.94
C TYR A 93 -1.08 -14.97 5.55
N ALA A 94 -2.35 -15.27 5.39
CA ALA A 94 -3.43 -14.59 6.08
C ALA A 94 -4.64 -15.51 6.13
N PHE A 95 -5.14 -15.79 7.33
CA PHE A 95 -6.30 -16.64 7.55
C PHE A 95 -7.12 -16.16 8.73
N GLN A 96 -8.37 -16.59 8.75
CA GLN A 96 -9.30 -16.40 9.86
C GLN A 96 -9.55 -17.77 10.49
N VAL A 97 -9.56 -17.82 11.82
CA VAL A 97 -9.88 -19.01 12.60
C VAL A 97 -10.97 -18.70 13.62
N ARG A 98 -11.89 -19.64 13.85
CA ARG A 98 -12.89 -19.61 14.93
C ARG A 98 -13.19 -21.01 15.43
N ALA A 99 -13.68 -21.13 16.65
CA ALA A 99 -14.12 -22.38 17.25
C ALA A 99 -15.50 -22.23 17.91
N THR A 100 -16.28 -23.30 17.94
CA THR A 100 -17.61 -23.30 18.57
C THR A 100 -17.57 -23.08 20.09
N ARG A 101 -16.42 -23.36 20.73
CA ARG A 101 -16.15 -23.13 22.15
C ARG A 101 -14.71 -22.63 22.31
N PRO A 102 -14.41 -21.87 23.38
CA PRO A 102 -13.05 -21.46 23.68
C PRO A 102 -12.10 -22.66 23.78
N CYS A 103 -11.04 -22.64 22.99
CA CYS A 103 -9.98 -23.66 23.02
C CYS A 103 -8.63 -23.07 22.59
N GLU A 104 -7.57 -23.84 22.78
CA GLU A 104 -6.22 -23.52 22.29
C GLU A 104 -5.87 -24.49 21.16
N LEU A 105 -5.43 -23.95 20.03
CA LEU A 105 -5.07 -24.69 18.84
C LEU A 105 -3.56 -24.62 18.59
N THR A 106 -2.98 -25.74 18.20
CA THR A 106 -1.63 -25.77 17.62
C THR A 106 -1.73 -25.67 16.10
N ILE A 107 -1.24 -24.57 15.54
CA ILE A 107 -1.24 -24.32 14.09
C ILE A 107 0.21 -24.36 13.59
N ARG A 108 0.51 -25.27 12.65
CA ARG A 108 1.82 -25.39 12.02
C ARG A 108 1.77 -24.73 10.65
N LEU A 109 2.52 -23.64 10.46
CA LEU A 109 2.73 -23.04 9.14
C LEU A 109 3.91 -23.76 8.48
N ARG A 110 3.68 -24.46 7.36
CA ARG A 110 4.73 -25.09 6.54
C ARG A 110 4.96 -24.29 5.28
N TYR A 111 6.22 -23.98 5.00
CA TYR A 111 6.62 -23.16 3.86
C TYR A 111 7.24 -24.02 2.77
N ASP A 112 6.62 -23.97 1.58
CA ASP A 112 7.15 -24.58 0.36
C ASP A 112 7.54 -23.46 -0.61
N GLY A 113 8.83 -23.41 -0.99
CA GLY A 113 9.40 -22.31 -1.78
C GLY A 113 9.86 -21.07 -1.00
N GLY A 114 9.69 -21.03 0.33
CA GLY A 114 10.08 -19.87 1.17
C GLY A 114 10.45 -20.25 2.60
N THR A 115 10.52 -19.26 3.49
CA THR A 115 10.82 -19.41 4.92
C THR A 115 9.92 -18.51 5.77
N HIS A 116 9.83 -18.81 7.06
CA HIS A 116 9.11 -17.99 8.02
C HIS A 116 9.80 -16.62 8.18
N ARG A 117 9.31 -15.64 7.42
CA ARG A 117 9.82 -14.26 7.39
C ARG A 117 9.10 -13.34 8.37
N TYR A 118 7.78 -13.49 8.50
CA TYR A 118 6.94 -12.53 9.20
C TYR A 118 6.37 -13.10 10.51
N ALA A 119 6.69 -12.42 11.62
CA ALA A 119 5.99 -12.65 12.88
C ALA A 119 4.49 -12.32 12.72
N PRO A 120 3.59 -13.11 13.32
CA PRO A 120 2.16 -12.96 13.10
C PRO A 120 1.62 -11.69 13.76
N LEU A 121 0.69 -11.05 13.08
CA LEU A 121 -0.27 -10.12 13.66
C LEU A 121 -1.62 -10.80 13.83
N ILE A 122 -2.41 -10.33 14.79
CA ILE A 122 -3.80 -10.77 14.99
C ILE A 122 -4.78 -9.62 14.98
N SER A 123 -6.02 -9.91 14.62
CA SER A 123 -7.12 -8.96 14.62
C SER A 123 -8.46 -9.66 14.89
N ARG A 124 -9.40 -8.95 15.53
CA ARG A 124 -10.78 -9.42 15.78
C ARG A 124 -11.82 -8.81 14.83
N ASP A 125 -11.44 -7.76 14.11
CA ASP A 125 -12.30 -7.00 13.19
C ASP A 125 -11.76 -7.03 11.75
N GLY A 126 -10.52 -7.49 11.52
CA GLY A 126 -9.83 -7.44 10.24
C GLY A 126 -9.18 -6.07 9.94
N GLU A 127 -9.36 -5.08 10.82
CA GLU A 127 -8.97 -3.68 10.62
C GLU A 127 -7.91 -3.22 11.63
N THR A 128 -8.11 -3.58 12.90
CA THR A 128 -7.21 -3.26 14.01
C THR A 128 -6.29 -4.44 14.29
N TRP A 129 -4.98 -4.23 14.11
CA TRP A 129 -3.98 -5.29 14.17
C TRP A 129 -3.04 -5.14 15.37
N PHE A 130 -2.72 -6.27 16.00
CA PHE A 130 -1.83 -6.32 17.16
C PHE A 130 -0.68 -7.32 16.91
N PRO A 131 0.57 -6.98 17.30
CA PRO A 131 1.68 -7.93 17.30
C PRO A 131 1.38 -9.17 18.13
N ALA A 132 1.72 -10.33 17.59
CA ALA A 132 1.41 -11.62 18.20
C ALA A 132 2.60 -12.60 18.13
N ASP A 133 3.82 -12.09 18.15
CA ASP A 133 5.08 -12.86 18.16
C ASP A 133 5.06 -13.99 19.20
N ARG A 134 4.45 -13.72 20.37
CA ARG A 134 4.27 -14.67 21.47
C ARG A 134 3.49 -15.95 21.10
N LEU A 135 2.73 -15.94 20.00
CA LEU A 135 2.04 -17.14 19.54
C LEU A 135 3.03 -18.15 18.96
N VAL A 136 4.17 -17.69 18.43
CA VAL A 136 5.19 -18.55 17.83
C VAL A 136 5.96 -19.26 18.94
N THR A 137 5.78 -20.58 19.05
CA THR A 137 6.41 -21.41 20.09
C THR A 137 7.63 -22.17 19.58
N ALA A 138 7.73 -22.39 18.28
CA ALA A 138 8.89 -23.01 17.64
C ALA A 138 9.01 -22.55 16.19
N VAL A 139 10.25 -22.34 15.74
CA VAL A 139 10.59 -22.16 14.33
C VAL A 139 11.65 -23.19 13.97
N HIS A 140 11.44 -23.89 12.86
CA HIS A 140 12.43 -24.83 12.33
C HIS A 140 13.76 -24.10 12.05
N PRO A 141 14.95 -24.69 12.28
CA PRO A 141 16.24 -24.00 12.08
C PRO A 141 16.45 -23.36 10.70
N PHE A 142 15.89 -23.98 9.65
CA PHE A 142 15.90 -23.45 8.29
C PHE A 142 14.67 -22.61 7.91
N GLY A 143 13.84 -22.22 8.88
CA GLY A 143 12.63 -21.42 8.68
C GLY A 143 11.50 -22.11 7.91
N LYS A 144 11.62 -23.40 7.56
CA LYS A 144 10.63 -24.13 6.75
C LYS A 144 9.31 -24.44 7.46
N GLN A 145 9.27 -24.26 8.78
CA GLN A 145 8.06 -24.42 9.57
C GLN A 145 8.07 -23.45 10.75
N ALA A 146 6.91 -22.92 11.10
CA ALA A 146 6.65 -22.24 12.37
C ALA A 146 5.44 -22.87 13.07
N VAL A 147 5.48 -23.00 14.39
CA VAL A 147 4.39 -23.54 15.22
C VAL A 147 3.81 -22.41 16.06
N LEU A 148 2.49 -22.23 15.96
CA LEU A 148 1.73 -21.21 16.64
C LEU A 148 0.80 -21.88 17.67
N GLN A 149 0.73 -21.32 18.87
CA GLN A 149 -0.32 -21.63 19.85
C GLN A 149 -1.35 -20.51 19.84
N VAL A 150 -2.57 -20.80 19.38
CA VAL A 150 -3.60 -19.80 19.11
C VAL A 150 -4.84 -20.09 19.94
N ARG A 151 -5.21 -19.16 20.82
CA ARG A 151 -6.48 -19.23 21.55
C ARG A 151 -7.61 -18.68 20.69
N VAL A 152 -8.65 -19.46 20.53
CA VAL A 152 -9.79 -19.16 19.66
C VAL A 152 -11.09 -19.42 20.40
N ASP A 153 -12.14 -18.74 19.97
CA ASP A 153 -13.49 -18.81 20.51
C ASP A 153 -14.49 -18.66 19.36
N SER A 154 -15.77 -18.43 19.67
CA SER A 154 -16.83 -18.27 18.65
C SER A 154 -16.64 -17.07 17.75
N GLU A 155 -15.88 -16.07 18.22
CA GLU A 155 -15.60 -14.88 17.45
C GLU A 155 -14.44 -15.13 16.48
N PRO A 156 -14.52 -14.64 15.24
CA PRO A 156 -13.41 -14.74 14.31
C PRO A 156 -12.12 -14.11 14.84
N LEU A 157 -11.00 -14.77 14.56
CA LEU A 157 -9.65 -14.25 14.80
C LEU A 157 -8.87 -14.33 13.50
N TRP A 158 -8.42 -13.19 12.99
CA TRP A 158 -7.48 -13.14 11.89
C TRP A 158 -6.06 -13.34 12.42
N VAL A 159 -5.28 -14.12 11.69
CA VAL A 159 -3.84 -14.32 11.90
C VAL A 159 -3.17 -14.09 10.55
N SER A 160 -2.25 -13.15 10.49
CA SER A 160 -1.67 -12.69 9.22
C SER A 160 -0.19 -12.35 9.36
N ALA A 161 0.57 -12.54 8.28
CA ALA A 161 1.96 -12.13 8.18
C ALA A 161 2.14 -10.63 8.48
N ARG A 162 1.21 -9.79 8.01
CA ARG A 162 1.15 -8.34 8.27
C ARG A 162 -0.29 -7.86 8.27
N GLN A 163 -0.52 -6.59 8.59
CA GLN A 163 -1.86 -6.00 8.53
C GLN A 163 -2.42 -6.07 7.10
N LEU A 164 -3.71 -6.39 6.98
CA LEU A 164 -4.38 -6.45 5.68
C LEU A 164 -4.66 -5.04 5.15
N LEU A 165 -3.75 -4.51 4.35
CA LEU A 165 -4.03 -3.37 3.47
C LEU A 165 -4.56 -3.88 2.14
N THR A 166 -5.86 -4.14 2.09
CA THR A 166 -6.57 -4.60 0.90
C THR A 166 -6.75 -3.46 -0.12
N ASN A 167 -7.16 -3.79 -1.35
CA ASN A 167 -7.53 -2.75 -2.33
C ASN A 167 -8.62 -1.83 -1.78
N HIS A 168 -9.64 -2.38 -1.11
CA HIS A 168 -10.72 -1.60 -0.52
C HIS A 168 -10.21 -0.61 0.55
N THR A 169 -9.34 -1.06 1.44
CA THR A 169 -8.71 -0.20 2.47
C THR A 169 -7.92 0.94 1.85
N VAL A 170 -7.24 0.68 0.73
CA VAL A 170 -6.51 1.72 -0.01
C VAL A 170 -7.48 2.66 -0.74
N ASP A 171 -8.56 2.14 -1.30
CA ASP A 171 -9.60 2.95 -1.96
C ASP A 171 -10.27 3.92 -0.96
N GLU A 172 -10.60 3.48 0.26
CA GLU A 172 -11.14 4.36 1.31
C GLU A 172 -10.15 5.48 1.69
N TRP A 173 -8.85 5.16 1.72
CA TRP A 173 -7.81 6.17 1.95
C TRP A 173 -7.71 7.16 0.78
N ILE A 174 -7.77 6.68 -0.47
CA ILE A 174 -7.81 7.52 -1.69
C ILE A 174 -9.02 8.47 -1.61
N GLU A 175 -10.21 7.94 -1.35
CA GLU A 175 -11.46 8.71 -1.24
C GLU A 175 -11.39 9.77 -0.13
N LYS A 176 -10.76 9.44 1.00
CA LYS A 176 -10.52 10.40 2.08
C LYS A 176 -9.60 11.53 1.63
N ILE A 177 -8.57 11.24 0.85
CA ILE A 177 -7.65 12.27 0.36
C ILE A 177 -8.28 13.13 -0.74
N ALA A 178 -9.01 12.51 -1.66
CA ALA A 178 -9.70 13.15 -2.78
C ALA A 178 -10.79 14.14 -2.38
N LYS A 179 -11.22 14.17 -1.11
CA LYS A 179 -12.12 15.22 -0.57
C LYS A 179 -11.52 16.63 -0.54
N ARG A 180 -10.23 16.79 -0.87
CA ARG A 180 -9.55 18.08 -0.91
C ARG A 180 -9.68 18.67 -2.32
N ASP A 181 -9.99 19.96 -2.42
CA ASP A 181 -10.24 20.67 -3.69
C ASP A 181 -9.07 20.67 -4.70
N TYR A 182 -7.87 20.29 -4.26
CA TYR A 182 -6.65 20.21 -5.08
C TYR A 182 -6.19 18.77 -5.33
N VAL A 183 -7.09 17.79 -5.15
CA VAL A 183 -6.83 16.38 -5.38
C VAL A 183 -7.87 15.81 -6.32
N ASP A 184 -7.40 15.37 -7.49
CA ASP A 184 -8.20 14.61 -8.44
C ASP A 184 -7.86 13.11 -8.33
N ASP A 185 -8.86 12.27 -8.51
CA ASP A 185 -8.76 10.80 -8.56
C ASP A 185 -9.20 10.31 -9.95
N ASP A 186 -8.41 9.39 -10.52
CA ASP A 186 -8.61 8.87 -11.88
C ASP A 186 -8.07 7.43 -12.00
N VAL A 187 -8.26 6.81 -13.17
CA VAL A 187 -7.78 5.46 -13.50
C VAL A 187 -6.87 5.51 -14.72
N ILE A 188 -5.64 5.02 -14.59
CA ILE A 188 -4.65 5.02 -15.70
C ILE A 188 -4.63 3.73 -16.52
N GLY A 189 -5.35 2.72 -16.05
CA GLY A 189 -5.47 1.41 -16.70
C GLY A 189 -6.13 0.39 -15.78
N PHE A 190 -6.16 -0.85 -16.25
CA PHE A 190 -6.71 -1.99 -15.53
C PHE A 190 -5.69 -3.12 -15.50
N SER A 191 -5.70 -3.89 -14.41
CA SER A 191 -4.88 -5.09 -14.24
C SER A 191 -5.36 -6.26 -15.11
N VAL A 192 -4.66 -7.39 -15.02
CA VAL A 192 -5.00 -8.64 -15.73
C VAL A 192 -6.44 -9.09 -15.46
N GLU A 193 -6.88 -8.99 -14.20
CA GLU A 193 -8.25 -9.34 -13.79
C GLU A 193 -9.19 -8.13 -13.77
N ASN A 194 -8.85 -7.09 -14.55
CA ASN A 194 -9.67 -5.92 -14.78
C ASN A 194 -9.97 -5.10 -13.51
N ARG A 195 -9.04 -5.05 -12.55
CA ARG A 195 -9.11 -4.13 -11.40
C ARG A 195 -8.49 -2.77 -11.77
N PRO A 196 -9.08 -1.64 -11.35
CA PRO A 196 -8.57 -0.33 -11.72
C PRO A 196 -7.21 -0.06 -11.08
N ILE A 197 -6.31 0.55 -11.85
CA ILE A 197 -5.04 1.11 -11.36
C ILE A 197 -5.29 2.60 -11.15
N ARG A 198 -5.55 2.96 -9.89
CA ARG A 198 -5.94 4.31 -9.46
C ARG A 198 -4.75 5.26 -9.45
N ARG A 199 -5.01 6.52 -9.81
CA ARG A 199 -4.05 7.62 -9.79
C ARG A 199 -4.65 8.82 -9.07
N LEU A 200 -3.95 9.32 -8.05
CA LEU A 200 -4.21 10.65 -7.49
C LEU A 200 -3.35 11.70 -8.18
N THR A 201 -3.94 12.86 -8.48
CA THR A 201 -3.23 14.07 -8.93
C THR A 201 -3.42 15.15 -7.87
N ILE A 202 -2.35 15.55 -7.22
CA ILE A 202 -2.37 16.56 -6.14
C ILE A 202 -1.70 17.83 -6.64
N SER A 203 -2.46 18.90 -6.89
CA SER A 203 -1.92 20.16 -7.43
C SER A 203 -2.79 21.38 -7.18
N GLU A 204 -2.14 22.53 -6.95
CA GLU A 204 -2.75 23.87 -7.00
C GLU A 204 -2.14 24.70 -8.16
N SER A 205 -1.34 24.07 -9.03
CA SER A 205 -0.53 24.75 -10.04
C SER A 205 -1.11 24.64 -11.45
N ARG A 206 -1.00 25.72 -12.23
CA ARG A 206 -1.39 25.77 -13.64
C ARG A 206 -0.25 25.48 -14.62
N SER A 207 0.99 25.40 -14.14
CA SER A 207 2.18 25.06 -14.94
C SER A 207 3.17 24.23 -14.10
N PRO A 208 2.76 23.03 -13.64
CA PRO A 208 3.52 22.29 -12.65
C PRO A 208 4.77 21.61 -13.20
N ALA A 209 5.79 21.54 -12.34
CA ALA A 209 6.75 20.46 -12.35
C ALA A 209 6.10 19.27 -11.65
N THR A 210 6.43 18.07 -12.04
CA THR A 210 5.76 16.85 -11.60
C THR A 210 6.71 16.02 -10.76
N ILE A 211 6.22 15.44 -9.68
CA ILE A 211 6.85 14.28 -9.04
C ILE A 211 5.90 13.09 -9.17
N PHE A 212 6.47 11.90 -9.27
CA PHE A 212 5.71 10.66 -9.44
C PHE A 212 6.04 9.71 -8.29
N LEU A 213 5.01 9.27 -7.58
CA LEU A 213 5.10 8.35 -6.45
C LEU A 213 4.31 7.10 -6.79
N MET A 214 4.86 5.93 -6.49
CA MET A 214 4.11 4.68 -6.58
C MET A 214 4.50 3.71 -5.48
N ALA A 215 3.65 2.71 -5.26
CA ALA A 215 3.94 1.60 -4.38
C ALA A 215 3.29 0.30 -4.87
N ARG A 216 3.57 -0.79 -4.15
CA ARG A 216 2.83 -2.05 -4.25
C ARG A 216 2.89 -2.68 -5.63
N GLN A 217 4.08 -2.65 -6.26
CA GLN A 217 4.40 -3.59 -7.33
C GLN A 217 4.40 -5.03 -6.81
N HIS A 218 4.95 -5.24 -5.59
CA HIS A 218 4.81 -6.50 -4.88
C HIS A 218 3.71 -6.39 -3.81
N PRO A 219 2.81 -7.38 -3.70
CA PRO A 219 1.62 -7.25 -2.84
C PRO A 219 1.89 -7.19 -1.33
N THR A 220 2.93 -7.88 -0.86
CA THR A 220 3.20 -8.07 0.57
C THR A 220 3.93 -6.90 1.22
N GLU A 221 4.32 -5.89 0.45
CA GLU A 221 5.14 -4.76 0.87
C GLU A 221 4.29 -3.69 1.60
N ILE A 222 3.79 -4.10 2.75
CA ILE A 222 2.87 -3.31 3.59
C ILE A 222 3.56 -2.05 4.12
N THR A 223 4.81 -2.13 4.58
CA THR A 223 5.51 -0.97 5.18
C THR A 223 5.82 0.11 4.15
N GLY A 224 6.16 -0.30 2.93
CA GLY A 224 6.31 0.60 1.79
C GLY A 224 5.02 1.34 1.49
N MET A 225 3.88 0.62 1.48
CA MET A 225 2.57 1.25 1.30
C MET A 225 2.23 2.24 2.43
N ILE A 226 2.47 1.88 3.70
CA ILE A 226 2.28 2.80 4.83
C ILE A 226 3.17 4.04 4.65
N GLY A 227 4.44 3.86 4.26
CA GLY A 227 5.37 4.94 3.97
C GLY A 227 4.84 5.87 2.89
N LEU A 228 4.37 5.34 1.76
CA LEU A 228 3.73 6.11 0.70
C LEU A 228 2.55 6.92 1.24
N MET A 229 1.64 6.27 1.99
CA MET A 229 0.44 6.93 2.50
C MET A 229 0.79 8.15 3.37
N ARG A 230 1.77 8.00 4.28
CA ARG A 230 2.24 9.09 5.15
C ARG A 230 2.93 10.20 4.37
N PHE A 231 3.75 9.84 3.38
CA PHE A 231 4.40 10.80 2.49
C PHE A 231 3.38 11.66 1.72
N VAL A 232 2.34 11.03 1.18
CA VAL A 232 1.25 11.68 0.45
C VAL A 232 0.38 12.54 1.37
N GLU A 233 0.11 12.08 2.59
CA GLU A 233 -0.60 12.86 3.62
C GLU A 233 0.15 14.16 3.95
N ALA A 234 1.48 14.12 4.06
CA ALA A 234 2.30 15.31 4.29
C ALA A 234 2.24 16.31 3.12
N ILE A 235 2.29 15.83 1.87
CA ILE A 235 2.14 16.67 0.66
C ILE A 235 0.75 17.29 0.59
N SER A 236 -0.27 16.55 1.02
CA SER A 236 -1.68 16.96 0.98
C SER A 236 -2.12 17.72 2.23
N ALA A 237 -1.19 18.05 3.13
CA ALA A 237 -1.51 18.74 4.37
C ALA A 237 -1.81 20.23 4.14
N GLN A 238 -2.57 20.84 5.06
CA GLN A 238 -2.84 22.28 5.07
C GLN A 238 -1.73 23.05 5.83
N THR A 239 -0.48 22.78 5.49
CA THR A 239 0.68 23.52 6.02
C THR A 239 1.20 24.50 4.97
N ASP A 240 1.87 25.58 5.40
CA ASP A 240 2.48 26.55 4.50
C ASP A 240 3.46 25.91 3.52
N ARG A 241 4.25 24.93 4.00
CA ARG A 241 5.21 24.20 3.18
C ARG A 241 4.50 23.41 2.08
N ALA A 242 3.48 22.64 2.46
CA ALA A 242 2.72 21.81 1.52
C ALA A 242 1.95 22.66 0.50
N SER A 243 1.32 23.77 0.91
CA SER A 243 0.66 24.69 -0.04
C SER A 243 1.67 25.36 -0.98
N LYS A 244 2.82 25.85 -0.49
CA LYS A 244 3.89 26.38 -1.34
C LYS A 244 4.39 25.36 -2.35
N PHE A 245 4.51 24.11 -1.93
CA PHE A 245 4.87 23.01 -2.80
C PHE A 245 3.79 22.77 -3.87
N ARG A 246 2.51 22.57 -3.51
CA ARG A 246 1.42 22.29 -4.47
C ARG A 246 1.14 23.43 -5.46
N LYS A 247 1.46 24.68 -5.11
CA LYS A 247 1.37 25.83 -6.04
C LYS A 247 2.43 25.78 -7.14
N GLN A 248 3.52 25.06 -6.90
CA GLN A 248 4.61 24.90 -7.86
C GLN A 248 4.56 23.50 -8.49
N PHE A 249 4.37 22.45 -7.72
CA PHE A 249 4.50 21.06 -8.15
C PHE A 249 3.16 20.34 -8.18
N THR A 250 3.02 19.42 -9.12
CA THR A 250 2.00 18.37 -9.12
C THR A 250 2.62 17.09 -8.61
N THR A 251 1.93 16.43 -7.69
CA THR A 251 2.28 15.07 -7.26
C THR A 251 1.32 14.09 -7.90
N ILE A 252 1.85 13.17 -8.69
CA ILE A 252 1.14 12.02 -9.23
C ILE A 252 1.41 10.84 -8.32
N VAL A 253 0.36 10.15 -7.89
CA VAL A 253 0.47 8.98 -6.99
C VAL A 253 -0.25 7.81 -7.61
N VAL A 254 0.41 6.67 -7.76
CA VAL A 254 -0.21 5.37 -8.05
C VAL A 254 -0.07 4.46 -6.83
N PRO A 255 -1.07 4.41 -5.93
CA PRO A 255 -0.92 3.74 -4.64
C PRO A 255 -0.79 2.23 -4.74
N THR A 256 -1.41 1.61 -5.75
CA THR A 256 -1.39 0.16 -5.92
C THR A 256 -1.14 -0.20 -7.37
N ALA A 257 0.12 -0.50 -7.71
CA ALA A 257 0.51 -0.96 -9.04
C ALA A 257 0.02 -2.38 -9.36
N ASN A 258 -0.14 -3.24 -8.34
CA ASN A 258 -0.52 -4.64 -8.49
C ASN A 258 -1.81 -4.98 -7.73
N PRO A 259 -2.99 -4.48 -8.13
CA PRO A 259 -4.23 -4.72 -7.39
C PRO A 259 -4.65 -6.19 -7.40
N ASP A 260 -4.25 -6.98 -8.41
CA ASP A 260 -4.60 -8.39 -8.49
C ASP A 260 -3.83 -9.23 -7.48
N GLY A 261 -2.50 -9.06 -7.44
CA GLY A 261 -1.66 -9.75 -6.47
C GLY A 261 -2.07 -9.42 -5.03
N VAL A 262 -2.49 -8.18 -4.77
CA VAL A 262 -3.05 -7.77 -3.48
C VAL A 262 -4.33 -8.51 -3.14
N ALA A 263 -5.29 -8.57 -4.08
CA ALA A 263 -6.55 -9.27 -3.86
C ALA A 263 -6.34 -10.78 -3.59
N ARG A 264 -5.36 -11.40 -4.28
CA ARG A 264 -5.04 -12.83 -4.23
C ARG A 264 -4.05 -13.21 -3.11
N GLY A 265 -3.59 -12.25 -2.32
CA GLY A 265 -2.57 -12.47 -1.28
C GLY A 265 -1.24 -13.00 -1.82
N HIS A 266 -0.89 -12.70 -3.07
CA HIS A 266 0.36 -13.16 -3.70
C HIS A 266 1.60 -12.70 -2.93
N TRP A 267 2.69 -13.44 -3.04
CA TRP A 267 3.95 -13.10 -2.41
C TRP A 267 4.65 -11.96 -3.14
N ARG A 268 4.55 -11.91 -4.48
CA ARG A 268 5.32 -10.95 -5.28
C ARG A 268 4.70 -10.53 -6.60
N CYS A 269 4.02 -11.43 -7.29
CA CYS A 269 3.64 -11.29 -8.69
C CYS A 269 2.20 -10.79 -8.85
N ASN A 270 1.86 -10.34 -10.06
CA ASN A 270 0.47 -10.10 -10.44
C ASN A 270 -0.30 -11.41 -10.71
N ALA A 271 -1.54 -11.33 -11.20
CA ALA A 271 -2.35 -12.51 -11.50
C ALA A 271 -1.75 -13.42 -12.60
N SER A 272 -0.92 -12.88 -13.49
CA SER A 272 -0.21 -13.68 -14.51
C SER A 272 1.07 -14.35 -13.99
N GLY A 273 1.40 -14.23 -12.70
CA GLY A 273 2.67 -14.71 -12.18
C GLY A 273 3.85 -13.84 -12.65
N VAL A 274 3.68 -12.57 -13.00
CA VAL A 274 4.82 -11.71 -13.36
C VAL A 274 5.21 -10.79 -12.20
N ASP A 275 6.50 -10.80 -11.86
CA ASP A 275 7.12 -9.78 -11.01
C ASP A 275 7.13 -8.45 -11.79
N LEU A 276 6.21 -7.54 -11.45
CA LEU A 276 6.06 -6.27 -12.15
C LEU A 276 7.35 -5.44 -12.13
N ASN A 277 8.16 -5.54 -11.07
CA ASN A 277 9.43 -4.81 -10.98
C ASN A 277 10.58 -5.49 -11.75
N ARG A 278 10.27 -6.50 -12.58
CA ARG A 278 11.16 -7.08 -13.60
C ARG A 278 10.62 -6.90 -15.02
N ASP A 279 9.39 -6.40 -15.16
CA ASP A 279 8.72 -6.23 -16.44
C ASP A 279 8.99 -4.85 -17.09
N TRP A 280 9.75 -3.97 -16.44
CA TRP A 280 10.08 -2.62 -16.93
C TRP A 280 11.01 -2.59 -18.16
N LYS A 281 11.42 -3.74 -18.68
CA LYS A 281 12.15 -3.85 -19.95
C LYS A 281 11.22 -4.04 -21.14
N HIS A 282 10.21 -4.89 -20.98
CA HIS A 282 9.39 -5.38 -22.08
C HIS A 282 7.92 -4.97 -21.97
N PHE A 283 7.48 -4.55 -20.78
CA PHE A 283 6.11 -4.10 -20.51
C PHE A 283 5.08 -5.11 -21.01
N THR A 284 5.26 -6.36 -20.61
CA THR A 284 4.39 -7.47 -21.03
C THR A 284 3.06 -7.46 -20.29
N GLN A 285 2.99 -6.80 -19.12
CA GLN A 285 1.81 -6.77 -18.28
C GLN A 285 0.98 -5.49 -18.47
N PRO A 286 -0.36 -5.56 -18.38
CA PRO A 286 -1.21 -4.37 -18.54
C PRO A 286 -0.92 -3.30 -17.47
N GLU A 287 -0.52 -3.72 -16.26
CA GLU A 287 -0.15 -2.81 -15.17
C GLU A 287 1.07 -1.95 -15.51
N THR A 288 2.16 -2.58 -15.96
CA THR A 288 3.39 -1.85 -16.32
C THR A 288 3.20 -1.05 -17.60
N GLN A 289 2.37 -1.50 -18.55
CA GLN A 289 2.00 -0.71 -19.72
C GLN A 289 1.25 0.57 -19.36
N ALA A 290 0.32 0.51 -18.41
CA ALA A 290 -0.38 1.68 -17.89
C ALA A 290 0.58 2.67 -17.22
N LEU A 291 1.42 2.18 -16.31
CA LEU A 291 2.46 2.99 -15.65
C LEU A 291 3.42 3.64 -16.65
N ARG A 292 3.85 2.90 -17.67
CA ARG A 292 4.72 3.43 -18.72
C ARG A 292 4.06 4.56 -19.51
N ARG A 293 2.81 4.38 -19.94
CA ARG A 293 2.08 5.43 -20.68
C ARG A 293 1.94 6.69 -19.83
N GLU A 294 1.59 6.53 -18.56
CA GLU A 294 1.46 7.63 -17.62
C GLU A 294 2.79 8.36 -17.44
N LEU A 295 3.88 7.65 -17.15
CA LEU A 295 5.23 8.24 -16.98
C LEU A 295 5.72 8.96 -18.25
N LEU A 296 5.49 8.38 -19.43
CA LEU A 296 5.88 8.99 -20.71
C LEU A 296 5.05 10.25 -21.03
N SER A 297 3.86 10.42 -20.47
CA SER A 297 3.07 11.65 -20.66
C SER A 297 3.76 12.89 -20.07
N TYR A 298 4.62 12.70 -19.07
CA TYR A 298 5.45 13.74 -18.46
C TYR A 298 6.77 13.99 -19.20
N ARG A 299 6.94 13.36 -20.37
CA ARG A 299 8.03 13.63 -21.30
C ARG A 299 7.52 14.57 -22.41
N THR A 300 7.56 15.88 -22.20
CA THR A 300 7.17 16.84 -23.25
C THR A 300 8.38 17.21 -24.12
N ALA A 301 8.19 17.25 -25.44
CA ALA A 301 9.26 17.64 -26.37
C ALA A 301 9.81 19.04 -26.02
N GLY A 302 11.08 19.10 -25.61
CA GLY A 302 11.77 20.33 -25.24
C GLY A 302 11.55 20.85 -23.82
N ARG A 303 10.70 20.21 -22.99
CA ARG A 303 10.47 20.59 -21.58
C ARG A 303 10.35 19.35 -20.69
N ARG A 304 11.32 19.17 -19.79
CA ARG A 304 11.25 18.19 -18.70
C ARG A 304 10.19 18.66 -17.70
N SER A 305 9.12 17.91 -17.51
CA SER A 305 8.15 18.20 -16.45
C SER A 305 8.36 17.33 -15.22
N LEU A 306 8.89 16.11 -15.34
CA LEU A 306 9.19 15.23 -14.20
C LEU A 306 10.50 15.61 -13.48
N TYR A 307 10.45 15.70 -12.15
CA TYR A 307 11.56 16.10 -11.26
C TYR A 307 12.00 15.01 -10.30
N LEU A 308 11.12 14.07 -9.98
CA LEU A 308 11.43 13.00 -9.04
C LEU A 308 10.50 11.81 -9.31
N PHE A 309 11.06 10.62 -9.25
CA PHE A 309 10.32 9.37 -9.20
C PHE A 309 10.69 8.61 -7.93
N LEU A 310 9.69 8.27 -7.11
CA LEU A 310 9.85 7.43 -5.93
C LEU A 310 8.98 6.18 -6.05
N ASP A 311 9.61 5.02 -5.86
CA ASP A 311 8.93 3.73 -5.80
C ASP A 311 9.08 3.13 -4.40
N PHE A 312 7.97 3.04 -3.67
CA PHE A 312 7.94 2.61 -2.27
C PHE A 312 7.75 1.11 -2.17
N HIS A 313 8.68 0.47 -1.45
CA HIS A 313 8.81 -0.98 -1.33
C HIS A 313 9.05 -1.41 0.12
N SER A 314 9.23 -2.71 0.35
CA SER A 314 9.60 -3.24 1.67
C SER A 314 10.67 -4.32 1.59
N THR A 315 11.64 -4.23 2.48
CA THR A 315 12.73 -5.19 2.62
C THR A 315 13.01 -5.43 4.10
N TYR A 316 14.13 -6.07 4.44
CA TYR A 316 14.48 -6.36 5.83
C TYR A 316 14.89 -5.12 6.63
N GLU A 317 15.38 -4.08 5.97
CA GLU A 317 15.89 -2.85 6.58
C GLU A 317 15.39 -1.62 5.83
N ASP A 318 15.34 -0.47 6.48
CA ASP A 318 15.07 0.77 5.76
C ASP A 318 16.28 1.11 4.86
N VAL A 319 16.06 1.38 3.58
CA VAL A 319 17.15 1.71 2.63
C VAL A 319 16.64 2.49 1.42
N PHE A 320 17.47 3.40 0.92
CA PHE A 320 17.26 4.10 -0.34
C PHE A 320 18.14 3.48 -1.41
N TYR A 321 17.55 2.85 -2.42
CA TYR A 321 18.30 2.40 -3.59
C TYR A 321 18.30 3.47 -4.68
N THR A 322 19.48 3.88 -5.13
CA THR A 322 19.67 4.86 -6.20
C THR A 322 20.48 4.26 -7.36
N ALA A 323 20.80 5.06 -8.38
CA ALA A 323 21.87 4.73 -9.33
C ALA A 323 23.20 5.36 -8.87
N GLU A 324 24.33 4.87 -9.37
CA GLU A 324 25.67 5.42 -9.09
C GLU A 324 25.82 6.87 -9.56
N ASP A 325 25.18 7.21 -10.67
CA ASP A 325 25.17 8.53 -11.30
C ASP A 325 23.97 9.39 -10.86
N VAL A 326 23.32 9.06 -9.72
CA VAL A 326 22.08 9.72 -9.28
C VAL A 326 22.18 11.25 -9.18
N ASP A 327 23.37 11.78 -8.86
CA ASP A 327 23.58 13.21 -8.75
C ASP A 327 23.80 13.93 -10.09
N GLN A 328 23.97 13.18 -11.18
CA GLN A 328 24.00 13.73 -12.54
C GLN A 328 22.59 13.84 -13.13
N ALA A 329 21.69 12.94 -12.74
CA ALA A 329 20.29 12.95 -13.16
C ALA A 329 19.58 14.23 -12.69
N PHE A 330 18.62 14.70 -13.47
CA PHE A 330 17.90 15.92 -13.13
C PHE A 330 16.93 15.73 -11.95
N PRO A 331 16.82 16.69 -11.00
CA PRO A 331 17.72 17.81 -10.79
C PRO A 331 19.06 17.36 -10.19
N PRO A 332 20.20 17.86 -10.69
CA PRO A 332 21.50 17.38 -10.27
C PRO A 332 21.73 17.60 -8.78
N ASN A 333 22.38 16.66 -8.11
CA ASN A 333 22.64 16.64 -6.67
C ASN A 333 21.38 16.65 -5.79
N PHE A 334 20.18 16.42 -6.34
CA PHE A 334 18.95 16.47 -5.54
C PHE A 334 18.92 15.35 -4.50
N THR A 335 19.13 14.11 -4.94
CA THR A 335 19.00 12.93 -4.08
C THR A 335 20.00 12.98 -2.92
N SER A 336 21.29 13.24 -3.17
CA SER A 336 22.27 13.37 -2.09
C SER A 336 21.96 14.52 -1.12
N ALA A 337 21.48 15.66 -1.62
CA ALA A 337 21.07 16.77 -0.77
C ALA A 337 19.85 16.41 0.11
N TRP A 338 18.91 15.64 -0.44
CA TRP A 338 17.73 15.15 0.25
C TRP A 338 18.09 14.16 1.34
N LEU A 339 18.83 13.09 1.01
CA LEU A 339 19.28 12.08 1.97
C LEU A 339 20.13 12.70 3.09
N GLY A 340 21.04 13.62 2.75
CA GLY A 340 21.82 14.35 3.76
C GLY A 340 20.96 15.24 4.66
N ALA A 341 19.84 15.79 4.16
CA ALA A 341 18.90 16.54 4.99
C ALA A 341 18.13 15.62 5.94
N LEU A 342 17.76 14.40 5.50
CA LEU A 342 17.16 13.39 6.38
C LEU A 342 18.11 12.97 7.49
N GLN A 343 19.38 12.73 7.16
CA GLN A 343 20.37 12.34 8.16
C GLN A 343 20.58 13.42 9.23
N ARG A 344 20.54 14.70 8.84
CA ARG A 344 20.61 15.82 9.79
C ARG A 344 19.33 15.97 10.61
N ARG A 345 18.18 15.66 10.04
CA ARG A 345 16.88 15.79 10.71
C ARG A 345 16.66 14.70 11.75
N PHE A 346 17.04 13.46 11.42
CA PHE A 346 16.75 12.30 12.24
C PHE A 346 18.03 11.76 12.87
N ALA A 347 18.40 12.33 14.03
CA ALA A 347 19.58 11.88 14.77
C ALA A 347 19.49 10.42 15.25
N TRP A 348 18.28 9.87 15.36
CA TRP A 348 18.03 8.48 15.77
C TRP A 348 18.09 7.48 14.61
N TYR A 349 18.12 7.96 13.36
CA TYR A 349 18.00 7.13 12.16
C TYR A 349 19.28 7.20 11.34
N ASN A 350 19.77 6.05 10.90
CA ASN A 350 20.86 5.96 9.95
C ASN A 350 20.28 5.89 8.54
N VAL A 351 20.49 6.94 7.73
CA VAL A 351 20.04 6.96 6.34
C VAL A 351 20.90 5.99 5.54
N ASN A 352 20.39 4.77 5.38
CA ASN A 352 21.02 3.72 4.60
C ASN A 352 20.81 3.98 3.10
N HIS A 353 21.88 4.03 2.32
CA HIS A 353 21.88 4.37 0.91
C HIS A 353 22.76 3.39 0.14
N ASP A 354 22.20 2.74 -0.88
CA ASP A 354 22.93 1.84 -1.76
C ASP A 354 22.67 2.18 -3.24
N ALA A 355 23.72 2.62 -3.92
CA ALA A 355 23.70 3.00 -5.33
C ALA A 355 23.97 1.84 -6.30
N SER A 356 24.43 0.70 -5.77
CA SER A 356 24.85 -0.47 -6.55
C SER A 356 23.74 -1.52 -6.72
N HIS A 357 22.66 -1.41 -5.94
CA HIS A 357 21.60 -2.40 -5.93
C HIS A 357 20.91 -2.55 -7.29
N ASN A 358 20.95 -3.77 -7.83
CA ASN A 358 20.36 -4.15 -9.11
C ASN A 358 20.85 -3.29 -10.30
N SER A 359 22.08 -2.76 -10.27
CA SER A 359 22.64 -1.91 -11.35
C SER A 359 22.55 -2.53 -12.75
N ASN A 360 22.54 -3.87 -12.84
CA ASN A 360 22.42 -4.63 -14.09
C ASN A 360 20.98 -5.10 -14.43
N ARG A 361 19.95 -4.73 -13.65
CA ARG A 361 18.56 -5.15 -13.87
C ARG A 361 17.66 -3.97 -14.21
N THR A 362 16.71 -4.22 -15.12
CA THR A 362 15.71 -3.22 -15.51
C THR A 362 14.55 -3.22 -14.52
N THR A 363 14.68 -2.45 -13.44
CA THR A 363 13.60 -2.12 -12.48
C THR A 363 12.89 -0.82 -12.90
N SER A 364 11.79 -0.47 -12.22
CA SER A 364 11.11 0.82 -12.35
C SER A 364 12.07 2.01 -12.25
N LYS A 365 12.85 2.06 -11.15
CA LYS A 365 13.89 3.06 -10.88
C LYS A 365 14.87 3.19 -12.04
N ALA A 366 15.45 2.08 -12.48
CA ALA A 366 16.45 2.08 -13.54
C ALA A 366 15.86 2.57 -14.87
N TRP A 367 14.68 2.06 -15.24
CA TRP A 367 14.01 2.45 -16.48
C TRP A 367 13.63 3.93 -16.49
N VAL A 368 13.10 4.46 -15.39
CA VAL A 368 12.74 5.88 -15.28
C VAL A 368 13.98 6.77 -15.40
N ARG A 369 15.06 6.44 -14.67
CA ARG A 369 16.33 7.17 -14.82
C ARG A 369 16.81 7.17 -16.27
N ASP A 370 16.92 5.99 -16.89
CA ASP A 370 17.46 5.87 -18.26
C ASP A 370 16.61 6.54 -19.32
N THR A 371 15.30 6.49 -19.16
CA THR A 371 14.36 6.95 -20.20
C THR A 371 14.01 8.42 -20.04
N LEU A 372 13.94 8.90 -18.81
CA LEU A 372 13.44 10.24 -18.48
C LEU A 372 14.51 11.17 -17.89
N ASP A 373 15.72 10.66 -17.62
CA ASP A 373 16.86 11.46 -17.12
C ASP A 373 16.49 12.25 -15.85
N VAL A 374 15.89 11.55 -14.89
CA VAL A 374 15.37 12.15 -13.65
C VAL A 374 15.84 11.38 -12.42
N ALA A 375 15.96 12.08 -11.29
CA ALA A 375 16.19 11.48 -9.99
C ALA A 375 15.12 10.41 -9.72
N ALA A 376 15.56 9.15 -9.64
CA ALA A 376 14.72 7.99 -9.42
C ALA A 376 15.26 7.19 -8.24
N VAL A 377 14.40 6.91 -7.26
CA VAL A 377 14.78 6.24 -6.01
C VAL A 377 13.76 5.15 -5.69
N THR A 378 14.25 3.96 -5.33
CA THR A 378 13.44 2.96 -4.63
C THR A 378 13.59 3.22 -3.13
N TYR A 379 12.48 3.49 -2.45
CA TYR A 379 12.44 3.79 -1.02
C TYR A 379 11.87 2.58 -0.28
N GLU A 380 12.75 1.82 0.35
CA GLU A 380 12.40 0.62 1.11
C GLU A 380 12.18 0.96 2.58
N PHE A 381 11.09 0.43 3.14
CA PHE A 381 10.88 0.39 4.58
C PHE A 381 11.06 -1.04 5.10
N GLY A 382 11.78 -1.19 6.21
CA GLY A 382 12.06 -2.45 6.86
C GLY A 382 10.81 -3.17 7.35
N ASP A 383 10.82 -4.50 7.28
CA ASP A 383 9.73 -5.35 7.76
C ASP A 383 9.48 -5.17 9.27
N THR A 384 10.49 -4.78 10.04
CA THR A 384 10.36 -4.58 11.49
C THR A 384 10.27 -3.10 11.89
N THR A 385 10.37 -2.17 10.95
CA THR A 385 10.28 -0.73 11.24
C THR A 385 8.89 -0.41 11.79
N LYS A 386 8.83 0.27 12.94
CA LYS A 386 7.56 0.45 13.65
C LYS A 386 6.66 1.45 12.91
N PRO A 387 5.32 1.33 12.99
CA PRO A 387 4.41 2.25 12.31
C PRO A 387 4.62 3.74 12.62
N ASN A 388 5.00 4.07 13.85
CA ASN A 388 5.31 5.45 14.25
C ASN A 388 6.64 5.95 13.65
N GLU A 389 7.65 5.10 13.58
CA GLU A 389 8.95 5.38 12.95
C GLU A 389 8.77 5.58 11.43
N ILE A 390 7.99 4.71 10.77
CA ILE A 390 7.61 4.87 9.35
C ILE A 390 6.90 6.22 9.14
N ALA A 391 5.93 6.56 9.99
CA ALA A 391 5.20 7.82 9.87
C ALA A 391 6.11 9.04 10.06
N GLU A 392 6.98 9.02 11.06
CA GLU A 392 7.95 10.09 11.30
C GLU A 392 8.91 10.25 10.11
N LEU A 393 9.51 9.15 9.65
CA LEU A 393 10.44 9.14 8.52
C LEU A 393 9.78 9.59 7.22
N ALA A 394 8.63 9.02 6.86
CA ALA A 394 7.92 9.39 5.64
C ALA A 394 7.48 10.85 5.63
N ASN A 395 6.96 11.37 6.76
CA ASN A 395 6.56 12.77 6.88
C ASN A 395 7.76 13.71 6.76
N GLY A 396 8.86 13.44 7.48
CA GLY A 396 10.06 14.26 7.37
C GLY A 396 10.75 14.14 6.00
N SER A 397 10.65 12.97 5.37
CA SER A 397 11.11 12.73 4.00
C SER A 397 10.37 13.62 3.01
N ALA A 398 9.04 13.65 3.08
CA ALA A 398 8.22 14.54 2.26
C ALA A 398 8.52 16.01 2.54
N ASP A 399 8.65 16.40 3.82
CA ASP A 399 8.98 17.76 4.23
C ASP A 399 10.29 18.27 3.63
N GLU A 400 11.38 17.49 3.76
CA GLU A 400 12.68 17.89 3.22
C GLU A 400 12.68 17.89 1.69
N MET A 401 11.99 16.92 1.06
CA MET A 401 11.80 16.89 -0.39
C MET A 401 11.10 18.17 -0.88
N MET A 402 9.95 18.51 -0.29
CA MET A 402 9.18 19.70 -0.66
C MET A 402 10.02 20.97 -0.48
N ARG A 403 10.73 21.09 0.65
CA ARG A 403 11.59 22.25 0.94
C ARG A 403 12.68 22.42 -0.12
N LEU A 404 13.39 21.34 -0.44
CA LEU A 404 14.52 21.37 -1.38
C LEU A 404 14.06 21.61 -2.82
N LEU A 405 12.96 20.99 -3.25
CA LEU A 405 12.43 21.17 -4.61
C LEU A 405 11.90 22.59 -4.84
N VAL A 406 11.13 23.14 -3.88
CA VAL A 406 10.64 24.53 -3.95
C VAL A 406 11.79 25.53 -3.99
N GLN A 407 12.81 25.33 -3.14
CA GLN A 407 13.98 26.20 -3.13
C GLN A 407 14.66 26.20 -4.51
N ARG A 408 15.03 25.02 -5.00
CA ARG A 408 15.73 24.87 -6.28
C ARG A 408 14.96 25.44 -7.47
N ARG A 409 13.64 25.24 -7.49
CA ARG A 409 12.81 25.79 -8.56
C ARG A 409 12.70 27.31 -8.50
N THR A 410 12.58 27.86 -7.30
CA THR A 410 12.56 29.32 -7.09
C THR A 410 13.87 29.94 -7.58
N ASP A 411 15.01 29.35 -7.21
CA ASP A 411 16.33 29.81 -7.64
C ASP A 411 16.49 29.75 -9.17
N HIS A 412 16.04 28.65 -9.79
CA HIS A 412 16.07 28.48 -11.24
C HIS A 412 15.24 29.54 -11.99
N LEU A 413 14.01 29.80 -11.52
CA LEU A 413 13.14 30.81 -12.13
C LEU A 413 13.71 32.24 -11.98
N GLN A 414 14.34 32.54 -10.84
CA GLN A 414 15.00 33.83 -10.62
C GLN A 414 16.21 34.01 -11.56
N GLN A 415 17.04 32.98 -11.73
CA GLN A 415 18.17 33.01 -12.67
C GLN A 415 17.70 33.23 -14.11
N GLN A 416 16.62 32.55 -14.54
CA GLN A 416 16.05 32.77 -15.87
C GLN A 416 15.56 34.21 -16.07
N GLN A 417 14.88 34.80 -15.08
CA GLN A 417 14.43 36.18 -15.16
C GLN A 417 15.59 37.17 -15.26
N GLN A 418 16.69 36.94 -14.52
CA GLN A 418 17.90 37.77 -14.60
C GLN A 418 18.56 37.70 -15.99
N LEU A 419 18.64 36.51 -16.59
CA LEU A 419 19.19 36.33 -17.94
C LEU A 419 18.36 37.02 -19.02
N VAL A 420 17.02 37.03 -18.89
CA VAL A 420 16.14 37.77 -19.82
C VAL A 420 16.29 39.28 -19.64
N SER A 421 16.45 39.76 -18.40
CA SER A 421 16.60 41.20 -18.11
C SER A 421 17.94 41.81 -18.53
N THR A 422 18.94 40.98 -18.86
CA THR A 422 20.30 41.42 -19.23
C THR A 422 20.59 41.35 -20.74
N GLN A 423 19.62 40.92 -21.57
CA GLN A 423 19.76 41.00 -23.03
C GLN A 423 19.59 42.47 -23.51
N PRO A 424 20.57 43.04 -24.25
CA PRO A 424 20.43 44.38 -24.80
C PRO A 424 19.25 44.43 -25.77
N ALA A 425 18.46 45.51 -25.73
CA ALA A 425 17.35 45.73 -26.64
C ALA A 425 17.83 45.56 -28.09
N PRO A 426 17.04 44.90 -28.96
CA PRO A 426 17.43 44.75 -30.36
C PRO A 426 17.67 46.15 -30.95
N ALA A 427 18.85 46.34 -31.54
CA ALA A 427 19.21 47.59 -32.18
C ALA A 427 18.14 47.92 -33.24
N GLN A 428 17.47 49.05 -33.05
CA GLN A 428 16.55 49.62 -34.04
C GLN A 428 17.32 50.31 -35.16
#